data_AF-A0A7J8SUK3-F1
#
_entry.id   AF-A0A7J8SUK3-F1
#
_cell.length_a   1.000
_cell.length_b   1.000
_cell.length_c   1.000
_cell.angle_alpha   90.00
_cell.angle_beta   90.00
_cell.angle_gamma   90.00
#
_symmetry.space_group_name_H-M   'P 1'
#
loop_
_entity.id
_entity.type
_entity.pdbx_description
1 polymer ?
#
loop_
_entity_poly.entity_id
_entity_poly.type
_entity_poly.pdbx_seq_one_letter_code
_entity_poly.pdbx_strand_id
1 'polypeptide(L)'
;GFETGDKRFANDGYNFLRKWLQSHPKFITNSLYIAGDSYAGKIVPIIVHAISVVSNGTNVTVLELYVFMFIEHFSLQSAKRNCKEEYVEVEMSNVKCAKD
;
A
#
# COMPACT_ATOMS: atom_id res chain seq x y z
N GLY A 1 -7.27 -5.51 12.46
CA GLY A 1 -6.51 -5.96 11.27
C GLY A 1 -5.10 -6.41 11.64
N PHE A 2 -4.38 -7.16 10.77
CA PHE A 2 -3.03 -7.68 11.02
C PHE A 2 -1.94 -6.59 10.87
N GLU A 3 -2.00 -5.53 11.68
CA GLU A 3 -1.02 -4.42 11.61
C GLU A 3 0.45 -4.89 11.78
N THR A 4 0.66 -5.97 12.52
CA THR A 4 1.97 -6.59 12.71
C THR A 4 2.49 -7.26 11.43
N GLY A 5 1.58 -7.85 10.64
CA GLY A 5 1.89 -8.45 9.34
C GLY A 5 2.30 -7.39 8.34
N ASP A 6 1.51 -6.31 8.24
CA ASP A 6 1.76 -5.22 7.28
C ASP A 6 3.10 -4.54 7.50
N LYS A 7 3.41 -4.21 8.78
CA LYS A 7 4.69 -3.64 9.18
C LYS A 7 5.86 -4.58 8.85
N ARG A 8 5.69 -5.89 9.04
CA ARG A 8 6.72 -6.89 8.71
C ARG A 8 6.95 -6.98 7.21
N PHE A 9 5.89 -7.10 6.41
CA PHE A 9 6.00 -7.14 4.94
C PHE A 9 6.65 -5.87 4.38
N ALA A 10 6.29 -4.70 4.92
CA ALA A 10 6.92 -3.44 4.54
C ALA A 10 8.41 -3.42 4.88
N ASN A 11 8.77 -3.84 6.10
CA ASN A 11 10.18 -3.90 6.51
C ASN A 11 11.01 -4.88 5.66
N ASP A 12 10.45 -6.05 5.35
CA ASP A 12 11.13 -7.05 4.52
C ASP A 12 11.31 -6.54 3.08
N GLY A 13 10.29 -5.89 2.51
CA GLY A 13 10.36 -5.25 1.19
C GLY A 13 11.38 -4.11 1.13
N TYR A 14 11.42 -3.26 2.16
CA TYR A 14 12.43 -2.21 2.30
C TYR A 14 13.86 -2.79 2.32
N ASN A 15 14.09 -3.82 3.15
CA ASN A 15 15.40 -4.45 3.29
C ASN A 15 15.85 -5.15 2.01
N PHE A 16 14.93 -5.81 1.31
CA PHE A 16 15.20 -6.40 0.00
C PHE A 16 15.66 -5.33 -0.99
N LEU A 17 14.88 -4.25 -1.17
CA LEU A 17 15.17 -3.23 -2.16
C LEU A 17 16.49 -2.51 -1.87
N ARG A 18 16.77 -2.21 -0.59
CA ARG A 18 18.05 -1.63 -0.17
C ARG A 18 19.24 -2.51 -0.56
N LYS A 19 19.20 -3.81 -0.22
CA LYS A 19 20.28 -4.75 -0.54
C LYS A 19 20.40 -4.96 -2.05
N TRP A 20 19.27 -5.02 -2.75
CA TRP A 20 19.25 -5.20 -4.19
C TRP A 20 19.92 -4.02 -4.91
N LEU A 21 19.61 -2.78 -4.54
CA LEU A 21 20.25 -1.59 -5.10
C LEU A 21 21.76 -1.51 -4.78
N GLN A 22 22.17 -1.92 -3.57
CA GLN A 22 23.59 -2.02 -3.22
C GLN A 22 24.34 -3.04 -4.11
N SER A 23 23.71 -4.17 -4.41
CA SER A 23 24.28 -5.18 -5.31
C SER A 23 24.20 -4.81 -6.80
N HIS A 24 23.32 -3.88 -7.18
CA HIS A 24 23.15 -3.43 -8.55
C HIS A 24 23.26 -1.89 -8.67
N PRO A 25 24.45 -1.31 -8.42
CA PRO A 25 24.64 0.13 -8.34
C PRO A 25 24.30 0.87 -9.64
N LYS A 26 24.33 0.18 -10.79
CA LYS A 26 23.91 0.71 -12.10
C LYS A 26 22.45 1.18 -12.16
N PHE A 27 21.60 0.77 -11.21
CA PHE A 27 20.21 1.22 -11.14
C PHE A 27 19.96 2.36 -10.15
N ILE A 28 20.97 2.75 -9.34
CA ILE A 28 20.82 3.82 -8.34
C ILE A 28 20.55 5.18 -9.00
N THR A 29 21.10 5.41 -10.20
CA THR A 29 20.92 6.65 -10.96
C THR A 29 19.59 6.73 -11.70
N ASN A 30 18.82 5.64 -11.77
CA ASN A 30 17.53 5.62 -12.44
C ASN A 30 16.42 6.08 -11.49
N SER A 31 15.39 6.71 -12.04
CA SER A 31 14.14 6.95 -11.31
C SER A 31 13.58 5.63 -10.81
N LEU A 32 13.40 5.52 -9.50
CA LEU A 32 12.84 4.35 -8.86
C LEU A 32 11.31 4.48 -8.82
N TYR A 33 10.62 3.48 -9.37
CA TYR A 33 9.17 3.39 -9.37
C TYR A 33 8.75 2.12 -8.62
N ILE A 34 7.88 2.27 -7.63
CA ILE A 34 7.34 1.17 -6.83
C ILE A 34 5.82 1.20 -7.00
N ALA A 35 5.24 0.06 -7.32
CA ALA A 35 3.80 -0.09 -7.48
C ALA A 35 3.33 -1.39 -6.85
N GLY A 36 2.02 -1.48 -6.58
CA GLY A 36 1.38 -2.65 -5.99
C GLY A 36 -0.06 -2.77 -6.45
N ASP A 37 -0.59 -3.99 -6.37
CA ASP A 37 -1.98 -4.33 -6.67
C ASP A 37 -2.64 -4.92 -5.42
N SER A 38 -3.95 -4.78 -5.31
CA SER A 38 -4.77 -5.34 -4.23
C SER A 38 -4.22 -4.94 -2.86
N TYR A 39 -3.97 -5.90 -1.97
CA TYR A 39 -3.44 -5.67 -0.63
C TYR A 39 -2.06 -4.99 -0.62
N ALA A 40 -1.27 -5.16 -1.68
CA ALA A 40 0.03 -4.49 -1.78
C ALA A 40 -0.12 -2.96 -1.86
N GLY A 41 -1.30 -2.46 -2.24
CA GLY A 41 -1.64 -1.03 -2.15
C GLY A 41 -1.56 -0.47 -0.72
N LYS A 42 -1.71 -1.29 0.33
CA LYS A 42 -1.48 -0.89 1.73
C LYS A 42 0.01 -0.92 2.12
N ILE A 43 0.76 -1.85 1.56
CA ILE A 43 2.17 -2.09 1.92
C ILE A 43 3.11 -1.11 1.20
N VAL A 44 2.84 -0.83 -0.08
CA VAL A 44 3.69 0.01 -0.94
C VAL A 44 3.90 1.43 -0.37
N PRO A 45 2.87 2.16 0.10
CA PRO A 45 3.06 3.48 0.72
C PRO A 45 3.98 3.46 1.94
N ILE A 46 3.94 2.39 2.75
CA ILE A 46 4.79 2.24 3.95
C ILE A 46 6.26 2.08 3.53
N ILE A 47 6.52 1.24 2.52
CA ILE A 47 7.87 1.03 1.99
C ILE A 47 8.44 2.33 1.42
N VAL A 48 7.65 3.02 0.59
CA VAL A 48 8.03 4.32 0.01
C VAL A 48 8.40 5.32 1.09
N HIS A 49 7.56 5.46 2.13
CA HIS A 49 7.79 6.40 3.21
C HIS A 49 9.10 6.09 3.94
N ALA A 50 9.38 4.80 4.20
CA ALA A 50 10.64 4.39 4.80
C ALA A 50 11.87 4.73 3.94
N ILE A 51 11.75 4.67 2.61
CA ILE A 51 12.85 5.02 1.69
C ILE A 51 13.04 6.53 1.63
N SER A 52 11.96 7.32 1.51
CA SER A 52 12.04 8.78 1.38
C SER A 52 12.64 9.45 2.62
N VAL A 53 12.38 8.92 3.82
CA VAL A 53 12.98 9.41 5.07
C VAL A 53 14.50 9.17 5.11
N VAL A 54 14.98 8.07 4.54
CA VAL A 54 16.41 7.69 4.56
C VAL A 54 17.19 8.35 3.42
N SER A 55 16.55 8.53 2.27
CA SER A 55 17.13 9.14 1.08
C SER A 55 17.03 10.67 1.14
N ASN A 56 17.93 11.31 1.89
CA ASN A 56 18.08 12.77 1.91
C ASN A 56 18.67 13.28 0.58
N GLY A 57 17.89 13.18 -0.52
CA GLY A 57 18.29 13.60 -1.87
C GLY A 57 17.98 12.64 -3.02
N THR A 58 17.31 11.50 -2.79
CA THR A 58 16.84 10.65 -3.91
C THR A 58 15.40 11.04 -4.26
N ASN A 59 15.15 11.49 -5.49
CA ASN A 59 13.80 11.70 -6.01
C ASN A 59 13.11 10.34 -6.17
N VAL A 60 12.51 9.84 -5.09
CA VAL A 60 11.68 8.63 -5.10
C VAL A 60 10.29 9.04 -5.58
N THR A 61 10.01 8.78 -6.86
CA THR A 61 8.68 9.02 -7.42
C THR A 61 7.81 7.80 -7.17
N VAL A 62 6.82 7.96 -6.30
CA VAL A 62 5.74 6.99 -6.17
C VAL A 62 4.91 7.06 -7.43
N LEU A 63 4.95 6.02 -8.24
CA LEU A 63 3.82 5.79 -9.13
C LEU A 63 2.77 5.12 -8.26
N GLU A 64 1.83 5.92 -7.76
CA GLU A 64 0.51 5.39 -7.44
C GLU A 64 -0.02 4.83 -8.76
N LEU A 65 0.29 3.56 -9.06
CA LEU A 65 -0.65 2.79 -9.84
C LEU A 65 -1.87 2.75 -8.94
N TYR A 66 -2.82 3.65 -9.20
CA TYR A 66 -4.20 3.47 -8.83
C TYR A 66 -4.64 2.19 -9.51
N VAL A 67 -4.28 1.06 -8.92
CA VAL A 67 -4.97 -0.20 -9.15
C VAL A 67 -6.23 -0.17 -8.29
N PHE A 68 -7.02 0.88 -8.48
CA PHE A 68 -8.46 0.83 -8.33
C PHE A 68 -9.00 0.05 -9.53
N MET A 69 -8.55 -1.20 -9.71
CA MET A 69 -8.95 -2.00 -10.86
C MET A 69 -10.34 -2.57 -10.57
N PHE A 70 -11.34 -1.76 -10.91
CA PHE A 70 -12.68 -2.09 -11.39
C PHE A 70 -13.64 -2.93 -10.52
N ILE A 71 -13.19 -3.66 -9.51
CA ILE A 71 -14.10 -4.41 -8.60
C ILE A 71 -14.57 -3.51 -7.45
N GLU A 72 -13.76 -2.53 -7.02
CA GLU A 72 -14.10 -1.69 -5.88
C GLU A 72 -15.07 -0.55 -6.17
N HIS A 73 -15.31 -0.06 -7.39
CA HIS A 73 -16.22 1.11 -7.49
C HIS A 73 -17.62 0.75 -7.01
N PHE A 74 -18.14 -0.42 -7.37
CA PHE A 74 -19.49 -0.82 -6.95
C PHE A 74 -19.53 -1.17 -5.46
N SER A 75 -18.58 -2.00 -4.99
CA SER A 75 -18.52 -2.39 -3.58
C SER A 75 -18.13 -1.25 -2.65
N LEU A 76 -17.29 -0.29 -3.08
CA LEU A 76 -16.95 0.91 -2.31
C LEU A 76 -18.12 1.90 -2.27
N GLN A 77 -18.88 2.09 -3.35
CA GLN A 77 -20.08 2.92 -3.31
C GLN A 77 -21.16 2.27 -2.43
N SER A 78 -21.31 0.94 -2.51
CA SER A 78 -22.19 0.18 -1.63
C SER A 78 -21.74 0.30 -0.18
N ALA A 79 -20.46 0.06 0.11
CA ALA A 79 -19.87 0.18 1.44
C ALA A 79 -19.92 1.62 1.98
N LYS A 80 -19.68 2.65 1.15
CA LYS A 80 -19.87 4.06 1.55
C LYS A 80 -21.32 4.34 1.94
N ARG A 81 -22.29 3.77 1.21
CA ARG A 81 -23.72 3.90 1.48
C ARG A 81 -24.19 3.09 2.69
N ASN A 82 -23.66 1.89 2.90
CA ASN A 82 -24.17 0.93 3.87
C ASN A 82 -23.34 0.88 5.17
N CYS A 83 -22.04 1.21 5.09
CA CYS A 83 -21.11 1.24 6.22
C CYS A 83 -20.78 2.66 6.71
N LYS A 84 -21.28 3.74 6.08
CA LYS A 84 -20.98 5.13 6.47
C LYS A 84 -19.47 5.40 6.67
N GLU A 85 -18.66 4.84 5.78
CA GLU A 85 -17.18 4.96 5.82
C GLU A 85 -16.47 4.11 6.90
N GLU A 86 -17.19 3.32 7.71
CA GLU A 86 -16.64 2.38 8.70
C GLU A 86 -16.51 0.96 8.13
N TYR A 87 -15.79 0.81 7.01
CA TYR A 87 -15.59 -0.48 6.32
C TYR A 87 -14.30 -1.21 6.74
N VAL A 88 -13.47 -0.60 7.57
CA VAL A 88 -12.20 -1.17 8.04
C VAL A 88 -12.41 -2.10 9.25
N GLU A 89 -13.33 -1.73 10.15
CA GLU A 89 -13.77 -2.54 11.29
C GLU A 89 -15.29 -2.48 11.38
N VAL A 90 -15.95 -3.41 10.71
CA VAL A 90 -17.42 -3.46 10.63
C VAL A 90 -17.97 -4.01 11.93
N GLU A 91 -18.76 -3.21 12.65
CA GLU A 91 -19.53 -3.73 13.78
C GLU A 91 -20.60 -4.73 13.28
N MET A 92 -20.67 -5.90 13.90
CA MET A 92 -21.68 -6.92 13.58
C MET A 92 -23.13 -6.44 13.81
N SER A 93 -23.30 -5.36 14.57
CA SER A 93 -24.56 -4.65 14.82
C SER A 93 -25.08 -3.94 13.56
N ASN A 94 -24.19 -3.49 12.68
CA ASN A 94 -24.54 -2.90 11.39
C ASN A 94 -24.78 -4.00 10.36
N VAL A 95 -25.94 -4.65 10.50
CA VAL A 95 -26.38 -5.78 9.66
C VAL A 95 -26.37 -5.45 8.16
N LYS A 96 -26.49 -4.17 7.81
CA LYS A 96 -26.48 -3.71 6.42
C LYS A 96 -25.07 -3.63 5.85
N CYS A 97 -24.10 -3.19 6.65
CA CYS A 97 -22.69 -3.21 6.29
C CYS A 97 -22.10 -4.63 6.35
N ALA A 98 -22.48 -5.44 7.33
CA ALA A 98 -22.01 -6.82 7.48
C ALA A 98 -22.51 -7.78 6.39
N LYS A 99 -23.53 -7.37 5.60
CA LYS A 99 -24.12 -8.15 4.50
C LYS A 99 -23.72 -7.65 3.11
N ASP A 100 -23.00 -6.53 3.04
CA ASP A 100 -22.39 -6.03 1.80
C ASP A 100 -21.14 -6.83 1.43
#